data_AF-A0A377HY62-F1
#
_entry.id   AF-A0A377HY62-F1
#
_cell.length_a   1.000
_cell.length_b   1.000
_cell.length_c   1.000
_cell.angle_alpha   90.00
_cell.angle_beta   90.00
_cell.angle_gamma   90.00
#
_symmetry.space_group_name_H-M   'P 1'
#
loop_
_entity.id
_entity.type
_entity.pdbx_description
1 polymer ?
#
loop_
_entity_poly.entity_id
_entity_poly.type
_entity_poly.pdbx_seq_one_letter_code
_entity_poly.pdbx_strand_id
1 'polypeptide(L)'
;MLVPYIGAVLVTIPVALVAMFQFGITPTFWYLMIAYVISQILDGNLLVPFCFLRRLIYTLFTIIIAVLIFGGLWGFWGVFFAIPLATLVKAVVSSWPSTE
;
A
#
# COMPACT_ATOMS: atom_id res chain seq x y z
N MET A 1 15.21 3.85 2.78
CA MET A 1 15.05 2.56 3.48
C MET A 1 15.06 1.46 2.44
N LEU A 2 16.12 0.65 2.43
CA LEU A 2 16.44 -0.44 1.50
C LEU A 2 15.48 -1.65 1.67
N VAL A 3 14.19 -1.39 1.89
CA VAL A 3 13.19 -2.39 2.31
C VAL A 3 12.65 -3.26 1.16
N PRO A 4 12.38 -2.75 -0.06
CA PRO A 4 11.78 -3.61 -1.09
C PRO A 4 12.72 -4.73 -1.57
N TYR A 5 14.03 -4.51 -1.54
CA TYR A 5 15.01 -5.48 -2.07
C TYR A 5 15.28 -6.64 -1.11
N ILE A 6 15.31 -6.38 0.20
CA ILE A 6 15.56 -7.42 1.21
C ILE A 6 14.37 -8.40 1.26
N GLY A 7 13.13 -7.89 1.22
CA GLY A 7 11.93 -8.72 1.19
C GLY A 7 11.83 -9.56 -0.08
N ALA A 8 12.08 -8.96 -1.25
CA ALA A 8 12.16 -9.65 -2.53
C ALA A 8 13.13 -10.86 -2.50
N VAL A 9 14.36 -10.66 -2.00
CA VAL A 9 15.35 -11.73 -1.88
C VAL A 9 14.90 -12.81 -0.88
N LEU A 10 14.32 -12.41 0.25
CA LEU A 10 13.82 -13.33 1.28
C LEU A 10 12.68 -14.23 0.79
N VAL A 11 11.79 -13.73 -0.08
CA VAL A 11 10.69 -14.53 -0.64
C VAL A 11 11.17 -15.38 -1.83
N THR A 12 12.22 -14.94 -2.54
CA THR A 12 12.80 -15.71 -3.66
C THR A 12 13.40 -17.04 -3.19
N ILE A 13 14.04 -17.07 -2.02
CA ILE A 13 14.69 -18.28 -1.48
C ILE A 13 13.69 -19.43 -1.28
N PRO A 14 12.59 -19.31 -0.51
CA PRO A 14 11.63 -20.39 -0.35
C PRO A 14 10.89 -20.73 -1.64
N VAL A 15 10.60 -19.75 -2.51
CA VAL A 15 9.95 -20.00 -3.81
C VAL A 15 10.85 -20.85 -4.72
N ALA A 16 12.14 -20.52 -4.80
CA ALA A 16 13.11 -21.32 -5.54
C ALA A 16 13.28 -22.73 -4.95
N LEU A 17 13.28 -22.84 -3.62
CA LEU A 17 13.39 -24.11 -2.90
C LEU A 17 12.18 -25.01 -3.20
N VAL A 18 10.95 -24.48 -3.07
CA VAL A 18 9.71 -25.21 -3.38
C VAL A 18 9.68 -25.63 -4.86
N ALA A 19 10.04 -24.72 -5.77
CA ALA A 19 10.08 -25.03 -7.20
C ALA A 19 11.13 -26.12 -7.52
N MET A 20 12.30 -26.08 -6.86
CA MET A 20 13.35 -27.08 -7.02
C MET A 20 12.94 -28.45 -6.49
N PHE A 21 12.33 -28.53 -5.31
CA PHE A 21 11.83 -29.79 -4.75
C PHE A 21 10.66 -30.37 -5.53
N GLN A 22 9.82 -29.52 -6.13
CA GLN A 22 8.60 -29.97 -6.80
C GLN A 22 8.81 -30.32 -8.28
N PHE A 23 9.68 -29.61 -8.99
CA PHE A 23 9.89 -29.79 -10.44
C PHE A 23 11.31 -30.23 -10.82
N GLY A 24 12.27 -30.21 -9.89
CA GLY A 24 13.68 -30.45 -10.19
C GLY A 24 14.29 -29.38 -11.11
N ILE A 25 15.47 -29.65 -11.68
CA ILE A 25 16.11 -28.78 -12.69
C ILE A 25 15.54 -29.11 -14.08
N THR A 26 14.24 -28.87 -14.23
CA THR A 26 13.47 -29.11 -15.47
C THR A 26 13.13 -27.75 -16.12
N PRO A 27 12.90 -27.64 -17.44
CA PRO A 27 12.46 -26.39 -18.06
C PRO A 27 11.30 -25.67 -17.35
N THR A 28 10.39 -26.41 -16.72
CA THR A 28 9.28 -25.85 -15.91
C THR A 28 9.76 -25.01 -14.72
N PHE A 29 10.88 -25.39 -14.08
CA PHE A 29 11.51 -24.60 -13.00
C PHE A 29 11.96 -23.23 -13.51
N TRP A 30 12.63 -23.20 -14.67
CA TRP A 30 13.10 -21.95 -15.26
C TRP A 30 11.94 -21.03 -15.67
N TYR A 31 10.86 -21.59 -16.22
CA TYR A 31 9.65 -20.82 -16.52
C TYR A 31 9.03 -20.21 -15.26
N LEU A 32 8.91 -20.98 -14.18
CA LEU A 32 8.37 -20.49 -12.90
C LEU A 32 9.25 -19.38 -12.29
N MET A 33 10.57 -19.57 -12.28
CA MET A 33 11.50 -18.57 -11.75
C MET A 33 11.48 -17.27 -12.56
N ILE A 34 11.43 -17.35 -13.89
CA ILE A 34 11.34 -16.16 -14.75
C ILE A 34 10.00 -15.44 -14.55
N ALA A 35 8.88 -16.16 -14.52
CA ALA A 35 7.57 -15.58 -14.25
C ALA A 35 7.52 -14.88 -12.89
N TYR A 36 8.10 -15.51 -11.86
CA TYR A 36 8.19 -14.95 -10.52
C TYR A 36 9.04 -13.67 -10.44
N VAL A 37 10.18 -13.63 -11.13
CA VAL A 37 11.02 -12.43 -11.22
C VAL A 37 10.29 -11.28 -11.93
N ILE A 38 9.53 -11.57 -13.00
CA ILE A 38 8.71 -10.58 -13.68
C ILE A 38 7.63 -10.03 -12.74
N SER A 39 6.91 -10.90 -12.03
CA SER A 39 5.93 -10.48 -11.02
C SER A 39 6.56 -9.61 -9.93
N GLN A 40 7.72 -9.99 -9.39
CA GLN A 40 8.41 -9.18 -8.39
C GLN A 40 8.79 -7.79 -8.87
N ILE A 41 9.27 -7.65 -10.12
CA ILE A 41 9.62 -6.35 -10.68
C ILE A 41 8.36 -5.50 -10.84
N LEU A 42 7.25 -6.11 -11.27
CA LEU A 42 5.96 -5.43 -11.38
C LEU A 42 5.46 -4.97 -10.01
N ASP A 43 5.56 -5.83 -9.00
CA ASP A 43 5.09 -5.57 -7.65
C ASP A 43 5.94 -4.51 -6.94
N GLY A 44 7.27 -4.67 -7.00
CA GLY A 44 8.22 -3.76 -6.36
C GLY A 44 8.31 -2.38 -7.03
N ASN A 45 8.12 -2.31 -8.35
CA ASN A 45 8.38 -1.09 -9.12
C ASN A 45 7.09 -0.37 -9.59
N LEU A 46 5.93 -1.04 -9.68
CA LEU A 46 4.65 -0.42 -10.04
C LEU A 46 3.63 -0.41 -8.90
N LEU A 47 3.43 -1.53 -8.20
CA LEU A 47 2.42 -1.60 -7.13
C LEU A 47 2.81 -0.76 -5.91
N VAL A 48 4.09 -0.70 -5.55
CA VAL A 48 4.58 0.18 -4.47
C VAL A 48 4.28 1.66 -4.75
N PRO A 49 4.70 2.26 -5.88
CA PRO A 49 4.37 3.65 -6.16
C PRO A 49 2.86 3.87 -6.37
N PHE A 50 2.15 2.93 -6.98
CA PHE A 50 0.69 3.05 -7.18
C PHE A 50 -0.09 3.06 -5.86
N CYS A 51 0.26 2.19 -4.91
CA CYS A 51 -0.40 2.15 -3.60
C CYS A 51 -0.06 3.39 -2.76
N PHE A 52 1.16 3.91 -2.88
CA PHE A 52 1.56 5.17 -2.26
C PHE A 52 0.77 6.37 -2.82
N LEU A 53 0.59 6.45 -4.14
CA LEU A 53 -0.23 7.46 -4.81
C LEU A 53 -1.69 7.38 -4.36
N ARG A 54 -2.22 6.17 -4.19
CA ARG A 54 -3.58 5.95 -3.72
C ARG A 54 -3.76 6.39 -2.25
N ARG A 55 -2.79 6.08 -1.38
CA ARG A 55 -2.81 6.56 0.03
C ARG A 55 -2.73 8.10 0.09
N LEU A 56 -1.95 8.71 -0.80
CA LEU A 56 -1.83 10.16 -0.93
C LEU A 56 -3.15 10.81 -1.34
N ILE A 57 -3.82 10.29 -2.38
CA ILE A 57 -5.08 10.87 -2.87
C ILE A 57 -6.22 10.72 -1.85
N TYR A 58 -6.27 9.62 -1.09
CA TYR A 58 -7.24 9.48 0.01
C TYR A 58 -7.05 10.52 1.11
N THR A 59 -5.79 10.77 1.50
CA THR A 59 -5.48 11.79 2.51
C THR A 59 -5.91 13.18 2.05
N LEU A 60 -5.65 13.51 0.79
CA LEU A 60 -6.02 14.79 0.21
C LEU A 60 -7.55 14.95 0.10
N PHE A 61 -8.24 13.90 -0.34
CA PHE A 61 -9.70 13.88 -0.43
C PHE A 61 -10.38 14.08 0.94
N THR A 62 -9.87 13.43 2.00
CA THR A 62 -10.37 13.63 3.37
C THR A 62 -10.25 15.08 3.82
N ILE A 63 -9.15 15.76 3.47
CA ILE A 63 -8.94 17.17 3.84
C ILE A 63 -9.92 18.07 3.07
N ILE A 64 -10.10 17.85 1.77
CA ILE A 64 -11.03 18.65 0.94
C ILE A 64 -12.46 18.53 1.49
N ILE A 65 -12.89 17.31 1.84
CA ILE A 65 -14.21 17.09 2.46
C ILE A 65 -14.30 17.79 3.81
N ALA A 66 -13.27 17.69 4.66
CA ALA A 66 -13.26 18.37 5.95
C ALA A 66 -13.37 19.90 5.79
N VAL A 67 -12.64 20.49 4.83
CA VAL A 67 -12.72 21.92 4.52
C VAL A 67 -14.12 22.31 4.03
N LEU A 68 -14.74 21.51 3.16
CA LEU A 68 -16.08 21.78 2.63
C LEU A 68 -17.15 21.76 3.72
N ILE A 69 -17.11 20.77 4.60
CA ILE A 69 -18.06 20.62 5.70
C ILE A 69 -17.84 21.70 6.76
N PHE A 70 -16.61 21.82 7.29
CA PHE A 70 -16.34 22.74 8.40
C PHE A 70 -16.26 24.19 7.95
N GLY A 71 -15.70 24.46 6.76
CA GLY A 71 -15.70 25.79 6.15
C GLY A 71 -17.11 26.27 5.81
N GLY A 72 -18.03 25.38 5.45
CA GLY A 72 -19.45 25.71 5.27
C GLY A 72 -20.20 26.00 6.58
N LEU A 73 -19.84 25.31 7.67
CA LEU A 73 -20.52 25.42 8.97
C LEU A 73 -20.13 26.68 9.77
N TRP A 74 -18.85 27.07 9.76
CA TRP A 74 -18.32 28.19 10.57
C TRP A 74 -17.52 29.23 9.77
N GLY A 75 -17.46 29.12 8.45
CA GLY A 75 -16.72 30.05 7.59
C GLY A 75 -15.21 29.92 7.78
N PHE A 76 -14.54 31.06 8.00
CA PHE A 76 -13.07 31.15 8.08
C PHE A 76 -12.44 30.21 9.12
N TRP A 77 -13.04 30.13 10.32
CA TRP A 77 -12.52 29.29 11.40
C TRP A 77 -12.59 27.80 11.07
N GLY A 78 -13.59 27.38 10.28
CA GLY A 78 -13.75 25.99 9.88
C GLY A 78 -12.65 25.48 8.94
N VAL A 79 -12.08 26.37 8.11
CA VAL A 79 -10.98 26.02 7.20
C VAL A 79 -9.67 25.78 7.96
N PHE A 80 -9.40 26.56 9.02
CA PHE A 80 -8.22 26.40 9.87
C PHE A 80 -8.23 25.05 10.63
N PHE A 81 -9.39 24.66 11.16
CA PHE A 81 -9.53 23.41 11.91
C PHE A 81 -9.72 22.16 11.03
N ALA A 82 -9.77 22.29 9.70
CA ALA A 82 -10.03 21.16 8.80
C ALA A 82 -8.95 20.07 8.88
N ILE A 83 -7.67 20.45 9.05
CA ILE A 83 -6.56 19.49 9.20
C ILE A 83 -6.70 18.69 10.51
N PRO A 84 -6.78 19.30 11.71
CA PRO A 84 -6.94 18.55 12.95
C PRO A 84 -8.23 17.72 12.99
N LEU A 85 -9.35 18.23 12.48
CA LEU A 85 -10.61 17.47 12.45
C LEU A 85 -10.59 16.30 11.47
N ALA A 86 -10.00 16.45 10.27
CA ALA A 86 -9.78 15.33 9.35
C ALA A 86 -8.96 14.22 10.02
N THR A 87 -7.96 14.61 10.82
CA THR A 87 -7.12 13.68 11.58
C THR A 87 -7.91 13.00 12.70
N LEU A 88 -8.81 13.73 13.36
CA LEU A 88 -9.68 13.22 14.43
C LEU A 88 -10.72 12.23 13.90
N VAL A 89 -11.40 12.55 12.79
CA VAL A 89 -12.32 11.63 12.11
C VAL A 89 -11.58 10.37 11.68
N LYS A 90 -10.39 10.50 11.09
CA LYS A 90 -9.56 9.36 10.72
C LYS A 90 -9.17 8.52 11.94
N ALA A 91 -8.84 9.14 13.08
CA ALA A 91 -8.51 8.44 14.32
C ALA A 91 -9.71 7.68 14.87
N VAL A 92 -10.91 8.27 14.86
CA VAL A 92 -12.16 7.63 15.26
C VAL A 92 -12.49 6.45 14.34
N VAL A 93 -12.42 6.64 13.02
CA VAL A 93 -12.65 5.55 12.06
C VAL A 93 -11.60 4.44 12.21
N SER A 94 -10.33 4.76 12.49
CA SER A 94 -9.28 3.76 12.69
C SER A 94 -9.36 3.02 14.03
N SER A 95 -9.98 3.65 15.04
CA SER A 95 -10.24 3.04 16.34
C SER A 95 -11.60 2.35 16.40
N TRP A 96 -12.41 2.50 15.35
CA TRP A 96 -13.63 1.74 15.20
C TRP A 96 -13.26 0.26 15.02
N PRO A 97 -13.78 -0.64 15.87
CA PRO A 97 -13.44 -2.05 15.79
C PRO A 97 -13.94 -2.58 14.44
N SER A 98 -13.00 -2.86 13.53
CA SER A 98 -13.26 -3.80 12.44
C SER A 98 -13.37 -5.17 13.11
N THR A 99 -14.60 -5.55 13.45
CA THR A 99 -14.95 -6.93 13.71
C THR A 99 -14.43 -7.76 12.53
N GLU A 100 -13.60 -8.76 12.88
CA GLU A 100 -12.96 -9.80 12.05
C GLU A 100 -13.25 -9.84 10.54
#